data_AF-A0A7G8VM20-F1
#
_entry.id   AF-A0A7G8VM20-F1
#
_cell.length_a   1.000
_cell.length_b   1.000
_cell.length_c   1.000
_cell.angle_alpha   90.00
_cell.angle_beta   90.00
_cell.angle_gamma   90.00
#
_symmetry.space_group_name_H-M   'P 1'
#
loop_
_entity.id
_entity.type
_entity.pdbx_description
1 polymer ?
#
loop_
_entity_poly.entity_id
_entity_poly.type
_entity_poly.pdbx_seq_one_letter_code
_entity_poly.pdbx_strand_id
1 'polypeptide(L)'
;MTKHVELRQAGRAIAVPQGVTILEAALADGIAYPHGCRSGRCGSCKSRLVSGAVDLLDHSRFALSDEEKAQGLILACRAVPTTDASVARLGGDEETPSHPRRRLNCRVTAIANVTHDIKHVQLAIEGADPLAFTAGQYVRLTFPGAPARDYSMASGPGEQQLEFHIRRVPGGATTRRIHALLKPGDPVWVEGPFGASYLREQHAGPILCIAGGSGLAPIKGIVEAAIAGGMKQPIHVYFGARSDRDLYLVEHFEGLAQRHAHLSFTPVLSDAPGGARWRTGFVTDAVAQDLQDLDGWKAYVAGPPPMVEAAMQIGAARGLRSEDLHADVFFTPEETSARGIR
;
A
#
# COMPACT_ATOMS: atom_id res chain seq x y z
N MET A 1 23.36 -12.07 21.23
CA MET A 1 22.80 -13.43 21.46
C MET A 1 21.50 -13.56 20.70
N THR A 2 21.28 -14.70 20.02
CA THR A 2 20.02 -15.04 19.36
C THR A 2 18.90 -15.24 20.38
N LYS A 3 17.68 -14.82 20.05
CA LYS A 3 16.47 -15.01 20.87
C LYS A 3 15.49 -15.92 20.17
N HIS A 4 14.72 -16.68 20.92
CA HIS A 4 13.66 -17.54 20.38
C HIS A 4 12.32 -16.84 20.52
N VAL A 5 11.62 -16.67 19.39
CA VAL A 5 10.31 -16.04 19.36
C VAL A 5 9.27 -17.04 18.86
N GLU A 6 8.30 -17.35 19.72
CA GLU A 6 7.15 -18.18 19.38
C GLU A 6 6.11 -17.36 18.60
N LEU A 7 5.75 -17.81 17.40
CA LEU A 7 4.69 -17.24 16.58
C LEU A 7 3.42 -18.08 16.77
N ARG A 8 2.52 -17.64 17.66
CA ARG A 8 1.38 -18.47 18.11
C ARG A 8 0.52 -19.00 16.98
N GLN A 9 0.18 -18.16 15.99
CA GLN A 9 -0.64 -18.61 14.85
C GLN A 9 0.08 -19.57 13.89
N ALA A 10 1.41 -19.57 13.87
CA ALA A 10 2.18 -20.51 13.07
C ALA A 10 2.50 -21.80 13.84
N GLY A 11 2.23 -21.85 15.15
CA GLY A 11 2.60 -22.97 16.02
C GLY A 11 4.09 -23.27 16.02
N ARG A 12 4.94 -22.29 15.69
CA ARG A 12 6.38 -22.46 15.47
C ARG A 12 7.17 -21.38 16.20
N ALA A 13 8.33 -21.76 16.72
CA ALA A 13 9.34 -20.83 17.22
C ALA A 13 10.40 -20.56 16.16
N ILE A 14 10.80 -19.30 16.03
CA ILE A 14 11.88 -18.87 15.14
C ILE A 14 13.08 -18.36 15.93
N ALA A 15 14.27 -18.54 15.37
CA ALA A 15 15.49 -17.93 15.89
C ALA A 15 15.64 -16.51 15.32
N VAL A 16 15.70 -15.51 16.20
CA VAL A 16 15.87 -14.10 15.83
C VAL A 16 17.29 -13.66 16.21
N PRO A 17 18.17 -13.41 15.22
CA PRO A 17 19.51 -12.90 15.50
C PRO A 17 19.47 -11.52 16.17
N GLN A 18 20.55 -11.16 16.86
CA GLN A 18 20.64 -9.87 17.54
C GLN A 18 20.52 -8.71 16.53
N GLY A 19 19.66 -7.73 16.84
CA GLY A 19 19.41 -6.57 15.98
C GLY A 19 18.43 -6.81 14.82
N VAL A 20 17.97 -8.05 14.63
CA VAL A 20 17.01 -8.41 13.59
C VAL A 20 15.59 -8.29 14.13
N THR A 21 14.68 -7.80 13.28
CA THR A 21 13.26 -7.65 13.67
C THR A 21 12.52 -8.98 13.59
N ILE A 22 11.46 -9.14 14.38
CA ILE A 22 10.62 -10.35 14.36
C ILE A 22 10.10 -10.65 12.95
N LEU A 23 9.67 -9.61 12.21
CA LEU A 23 9.20 -9.76 10.83
C LEU A 23 10.28 -10.31 9.91
N GLU A 24 11.49 -9.76 9.96
CA GLU A 24 12.58 -10.15 9.09
C GLU A 24 12.98 -11.61 9.32
N ALA A 25 13.12 -12.02 10.59
CA ALA A 25 13.40 -13.41 10.95
C ALA A 25 12.28 -14.36 10.53
N ALA A 26 11.01 -13.98 10.71
CA ALA A 26 9.87 -14.80 10.29
C ALA A 26 9.86 -15.04 8.77
N LEU A 27 10.09 -13.98 7.98
CA LEU A 27 10.14 -14.09 6.52
C LEU A 27 11.34 -14.90 6.04
N ALA A 28 12.48 -14.81 6.72
CA ALA A 28 13.67 -15.60 6.42
C ALA A 28 13.46 -17.10 6.68
N ASP A 29 12.67 -17.46 7.71
CA ASP A 29 12.29 -18.86 8.02
C ASP A 29 11.11 -19.36 7.16
N GLY A 30 10.70 -18.60 6.14
CA GLY A 30 9.60 -18.94 5.24
C GLY A 30 8.21 -18.81 5.86
N ILE A 31 8.08 -18.18 7.04
CA ILE A 31 6.79 -17.99 7.71
C ILE A 31 6.12 -16.72 7.17
N ALA A 32 4.93 -16.89 6.61
CA ALA A 32 4.10 -15.76 6.17
C ALA A 32 3.68 -14.90 7.37
N TYR A 33 4.01 -13.62 7.32
CA TYR A 33 3.66 -12.64 8.35
C TYR A 33 3.03 -11.40 7.71
N PRO A 34 1.91 -10.87 8.25
CA PRO A 34 1.29 -9.65 7.74
C PRO A 34 2.25 -8.45 7.76
N HIS A 35 2.45 -7.80 6.62
CA HIS A 35 3.25 -6.59 6.51
C HIS A 35 2.96 -5.81 5.23
N GLY A 36 3.24 -4.50 5.25
CA GLY A 36 3.26 -3.63 4.08
C GLY A 36 4.59 -2.88 4.00
N CYS A 37 4.71 -1.75 4.71
CA CYS A 37 5.85 -0.83 4.59
C CYS A 37 7.21 -1.32 5.13
N ARG A 38 7.22 -2.26 6.08
CA ARG A 38 8.41 -2.68 6.87
C ARG A 38 9.17 -1.55 7.60
N SER A 39 8.63 -0.34 7.64
CA SER A 39 9.26 0.86 8.22
C SER A 39 8.52 1.40 9.44
N GLY A 40 7.53 0.67 9.96
CA GLY A 40 6.81 1.04 11.17
C GLY A 40 5.74 2.09 10.97
N ARG A 41 5.11 2.14 9.77
CA ARG A 41 4.22 3.24 9.38
C ARG A 41 2.83 2.83 8.93
N CYS A 42 2.65 1.65 8.35
CA CYS A 42 1.35 1.18 7.86
C CYS A 42 0.53 0.39 8.89
N GLY A 43 1.11 0.01 10.03
CA GLY A 43 0.41 -0.78 11.06
C GLY A 43 0.11 -2.25 10.69
N SER A 44 0.26 -2.68 9.44
CA SER A 44 -0.16 -4.03 9.01
C SER A 44 0.56 -5.20 9.70
N CYS A 45 1.72 -4.97 10.32
CA CYS A 45 2.45 -5.98 11.10
C CYS A 45 2.17 -5.89 12.60
N LYS A 46 1.07 -5.22 12.99
CA LYS A 46 0.71 -5.05 14.40
C LYS A 46 0.33 -6.40 15.00
N SER A 47 0.93 -6.69 16.14
CA SER A 47 0.82 -7.96 16.85
C SER A 47 0.78 -7.70 18.34
N ARG A 48 0.16 -8.60 19.09
CA ARG A 48 0.22 -8.63 20.54
C ARG A 48 1.49 -9.34 21.00
N LEU A 49 2.26 -8.69 21.86
CA LEU A 49 3.32 -9.33 22.63
C LEU A 49 2.67 -10.07 23.79
N VAL A 50 2.73 -11.40 23.78
CA VAL A 50 2.08 -12.25 24.78
C VAL A 50 3.01 -12.51 25.97
N SER A 51 4.30 -12.66 25.71
CA SER A 51 5.33 -12.79 26.74
C SER A 51 6.68 -12.30 26.21
N GLY A 52 7.59 -11.98 27.12
CA GLY A 52 8.93 -11.47 26.81
C GLY A 52 9.00 -9.96 26.67
N ALA A 53 10.12 -9.47 26.16
CA ALA A 53 10.38 -8.05 25.93
C ALA A 53 11.01 -7.81 24.56
N VAL A 54 10.69 -6.64 23.98
CA VAL A 54 11.22 -6.19 22.69
C VAL A 54 11.60 -4.72 22.78
N ASP A 55 12.67 -4.34 22.08
CA ASP A 55 12.97 -2.95 21.77
C ASP A 55 12.24 -2.57 20.47
N LEU A 56 11.47 -1.48 20.51
CA LEU A 56 10.80 -0.94 19.33
C LEU A 56 11.68 0.12 18.67
N LEU A 57 12.14 -0.19 17.47
CA LEU A 57 12.79 0.79 16.60
C LEU A 57 11.80 1.89 16.18
N ASP A 58 12.32 3.02 15.67
CA ASP A 58 11.51 4.19 15.28
C ASP A 58 10.32 3.83 14.40
N HIS A 59 9.15 4.37 14.76
CA HIS A 59 7.89 4.10 14.08
C HIS A 59 6.94 5.28 14.23
N SER A 60 5.91 5.30 13.38
CA SER A 60 4.87 6.32 13.47
C SER A 60 3.90 6.00 14.61
N ARG A 61 3.51 7.02 15.39
CA ARG A 61 2.45 6.92 16.42
C ARG A 61 1.11 6.48 15.83
N PHE A 62 0.91 6.68 14.52
CA PHE A 62 -0.28 6.20 13.82
C PHE A 62 -0.25 4.69 13.57
N ALA A 63 0.92 4.14 13.31
CA ALA A 63 1.07 2.70 13.12
C ALA A 63 0.94 1.95 14.44
N LEU A 64 1.40 2.56 15.54
CA LEU A 64 1.32 2.02 16.89
C LEU A 64 1.24 3.18 17.89
N SER A 65 0.05 3.41 18.46
CA SER A 65 -0.16 4.50 19.43
C SER A 65 0.50 4.17 20.78
N ASP A 66 0.64 5.18 21.64
CA ASP A 66 1.21 4.95 22.98
C ASP A 66 0.23 4.15 23.86
N GLU A 67 -1.08 4.32 23.67
CA GLU A 67 -2.10 3.48 24.31
C GLU A 67 -2.00 2.03 23.84
N GLU A 68 -1.82 1.79 22.54
CA GLU A 68 -1.66 0.45 22.00
C GLU A 68 -0.39 -0.24 22.52
N LYS A 69 0.72 0.50 22.65
CA LYS A 69 1.94 0.00 23.30
C LYS A 69 1.69 -0.37 24.75
N ALA A 70 0.99 0.48 25.49
CA ALA A 70 0.63 0.22 26.88
C ALA A 70 -0.27 -1.03 27.02
N GLN A 71 -1.06 -1.35 25.99
CA GLN A 71 -1.86 -2.57 25.89
C GLN A 71 -1.06 -3.81 25.41
N GLY A 72 0.26 -3.69 25.27
CA GLY A 72 1.15 -4.78 24.85
C GLY A 72 1.15 -5.05 23.35
N LEU A 73 0.75 -4.09 22.52
CA LEU A 73 0.87 -4.20 21.07
C LEU A 73 2.26 -3.75 20.59
N ILE A 74 2.75 -4.40 19.54
CA ILE A 74 4.04 -4.17 18.91
C ILE A 74 3.87 -4.13 17.38
N LEU A 75 4.86 -3.58 16.68
CA LEU A 75 4.99 -3.74 15.23
C LEU A 75 6.08 -4.77 14.95
N ALA A 76 5.73 -5.94 14.41
CA ALA A 76 6.73 -6.99 14.17
C ALA A 76 7.88 -6.53 13.23
N CYS A 77 7.64 -5.55 12.35
CA CYS A 77 8.68 -4.95 11.50
C CYS A 77 9.64 -4.03 12.23
N ARG A 78 9.33 -3.62 13.47
CA ARG A 78 10.15 -2.71 14.29
C ARG A 78 10.52 -3.30 15.65
N ALA A 79 9.97 -4.45 16.01
CA ALA A 79 10.24 -5.13 17.26
C ALA A 79 11.50 -6.00 17.15
N VAL A 80 12.51 -5.68 17.93
CA VAL A 80 13.74 -6.46 18.11
C VAL A 80 13.67 -7.13 19.48
N PRO A 81 13.63 -8.47 19.59
CA PRO A 81 13.49 -9.14 20.87
C PRO A 81 14.73 -8.99 21.75
N THR A 82 14.53 -8.63 23.02
CA THR A 82 15.58 -8.55 24.05
C THR A 82 15.60 -9.79 24.95
N THR A 83 14.47 -10.48 25.05
CA THR A 83 14.33 -11.82 25.66
C THR A 83 13.74 -12.80 24.66
N ASP A 84 13.67 -14.07 25.03
CA ASP A 84 12.75 -14.98 24.36
C ASP A 84 11.31 -14.45 24.55
N ALA A 85 10.49 -14.58 23.52
CA ALA A 85 9.18 -13.92 23.46
C ALA A 85 8.13 -14.78 22.77
N SER A 86 6.86 -14.49 23.02
CA SER A 86 5.72 -15.09 22.31
C SER A 86 4.88 -13.97 21.73
N VAL A 87 4.55 -14.04 20.44
CA VAL A 87 3.76 -13.02 19.75
C VAL A 87 2.56 -13.64 19.06
N ALA A 88 1.44 -12.92 19.10
CA ALA A 88 0.20 -13.26 18.41
C ALA A 88 -0.15 -12.13 17.43
N ARG A 89 -0.28 -12.46 16.15
CA ARG A 89 -0.81 -11.55 15.11
C ARG A 89 -2.22 -11.07 15.47
N LEU A 90 -2.56 -9.84 15.11
CA LEU A 90 -3.93 -9.34 15.20
C LEU A 90 -4.70 -9.72 13.92
N GLY A 91 -5.96 -10.13 14.05
CA GLY A 91 -6.78 -10.62 12.94
C GLY A 91 -6.44 -12.07 12.55
N GLY A 92 -7.40 -12.97 12.73
CA GLY A 92 -7.25 -14.41 12.47
C GLY A 92 -8.31 -15.02 11.54
N ASP A 93 -9.39 -14.29 11.22
CA ASP A 93 -10.60 -14.91 10.66
C ASP A 93 -10.91 -14.49 9.20
N GLU A 94 -10.30 -13.43 8.67
CA GLU A 94 -10.33 -13.16 7.23
C GLU A 94 -9.20 -13.96 6.56
N GLU A 95 -9.53 -14.88 5.65
CA GLU A 95 -8.56 -15.62 4.84
C GLU A 95 -7.61 -14.62 4.16
N THR A 96 -6.38 -14.51 4.65
CA THR A 96 -5.35 -13.71 3.99
C THR A 96 -5.03 -14.38 2.66
N PRO A 97 -5.27 -13.75 1.50
CA PRO A 97 -4.94 -14.32 0.21
C PRO A 97 -3.46 -14.69 0.19
N SER A 98 -3.20 -15.99 0.09
CA SER A 98 -1.85 -16.55 0.09
C SER A 98 -1.47 -16.89 -1.34
N HIS A 99 -1.00 -15.89 -2.08
CA HIS A 99 -0.45 -16.09 -3.42
C HIS A 99 1.01 -16.54 -3.35
N PRO A 100 1.43 -17.53 -4.15
CA PRO A 100 2.82 -17.96 -4.18
C PRO A 100 3.71 -16.82 -4.69
N ARG A 101 4.76 -16.51 -3.94
CA ARG A 101 5.75 -15.53 -4.39
C ARG A 101 6.57 -16.12 -5.52
N ARG A 102 6.70 -15.38 -6.61
CA ARG A 102 7.45 -15.77 -7.81
C ARG A 102 8.45 -14.69 -8.17
N ARG A 103 9.52 -15.12 -8.84
CA ARG A 103 10.44 -14.24 -9.57
C ARG A 103 10.16 -14.42 -11.06
N LEU A 104 9.79 -13.33 -11.72
CA LEU A 104 9.41 -13.33 -13.13
C LEU A 104 10.38 -12.46 -13.92
N ASN A 105 10.67 -12.92 -15.13
CA ASN A 105 11.28 -12.08 -16.15
C ASN A 105 10.16 -11.38 -16.91
N CYS A 106 10.27 -10.08 -17.05
CA CYS A 106 9.31 -9.27 -17.79
C CYS A 106 10.03 -8.34 -18.75
N ARG A 107 9.28 -7.82 -19.72
CA ARG A 107 9.76 -6.82 -20.68
C ARG A 107 8.84 -5.62 -20.69
N VAL A 108 9.41 -4.43 -20.77
CA VAL A 108 8.62 -3.20 -20.97
C VAL A 108 7.94 -3.26 -22.33
N THR A 109 6.62 -3.16 -22.36
CA THR A 109 5.85 -3.13 -23.62
C THR A 109 5.43 -1.72 -24.00
N ALA A 110 5.08 -0.88 -23.03
CA ALA A 110 4.68 0.49 -23.26
C ALA A 110 5.09 1.42 -22.11
N ILE A 111 5.31 2.69 -22.46
CA ILE A 111 5.59 3.77 -21.52
C ILE A 111 4.84 5.02 -21.99
N ALA A 112 4.05 5.63 -21.12
CA ALA A 112 3.42 6.91 -21.37
C ALA A 112 3.69 7.88 -20.21
N ASN A 113 3.90 9.17 -20.51
CA ASN A 113 3.84 10.21 -19.48
C ASN A 113 2.36 10.52 -19.24
N VAL A 114 1.85 10.23 -18.05
CA VAL A 114 0.45 10.51 -17.68
C VAL A 114 0.31 11.82 -16.92
N THR A 115 1.39 12.30 -16.33
CA THR A 115 1.54 13.68 -15.83
C THR A 115 2.94 14.18 -16.16
N HIS A 116 3.27 15.39 -15.70
CA HIS A 116 4.63 15.93 -15.79
C HIS A 116 5.69 15.13 -15.01
N ASP A 117 5.29 14.34 -14.00
CA ASP A 117 6.20 13.59 -13.13
C ASP A 117 5.80 12.11 -12.92
N ILE A 118 4.72 11.61 -13.52
CA ILE A 118 4.30 10.20 -13.43
C ILE A 118 4.32 9.55 -14.81
N LYS A 119 4.98 8.39 -14.89
CA LYS A 119 4.93 7.50 -16.05
C LYS A 119 4.00 6.32 -15.79
N HIS A 120 3.12 6.01 -16.73
CA HIS A 120 2.47 4.71 -16.83
C HIS A 120 3.44 3.76 -17.55
N VAL A 121 3.75 2.64 -16.91
CA VAL A 121 4.68 1.63 -17.42
C VAL A 121 3.94 0.31 -17.47
N GLN A 122 3.93 -0.32 -18.65
CA GLN A 122 3.36 -1.64 -18.83
C GLN A 122 4.46 -2.67 -19.07
N LEU A 123 4.36 -3.82 -18.41
CA LEU A 123 5.29 -4.94 -18.51
C LEU A 123 4.56 -6.20 -18.99
N ALA A 124 5.11 -6.94 -19.93
CA ALA A 124 4.63 -8.29 -20.27
C ALA A 124 5.47 -9.34 -19.54
N ILE A 125 4.80 -10.36 -19.01
CA ILE A 125 5.42 -11.53 -18.38
C ILE A 125 5.98 -12.45 -19.49
N GLU A 126 7.26 -12.85 -19.38
CA GLU A 126 7.92 -13.68 -20.40
C GLU A 126 7.98 -15.15 -19.98
N GLY A 127 7.44 -16.03 -20.83
CA GLY A 127 7.61 -17.50 -20.69
C GLY A 127 7.02 -18.09 -19.41
N ALA A 128 6.04 -17.44 -18.81
CA ALA A 128 5.42 -17.85 -17.55
C ALA A 128 3.92 -17.50 -17.54
N ASP A 129 3.17 -18.25 -16.72
CA ASP A 129 1.77 -17.93 -16.42
C ASP A 129 1.62 -16.59 -15.69
N PRO A 130 0.43 -15.94 -15.79
CA PRO A 130 0.13 -14.71 -15.06
C PRO A 130 0.52 -14.78 -13.59
N LEU A 131 0.91 -13.63 -13.03
CA LEU A 131 1.15 -13.52 -11.60
C LEU A 131 -0.21 -13.62 -10.88
N ALA A 132 -0.35 -14.59 -9.97
CA ALA A 132 -1.46 -14.61 -9.04
C ALA A 132 -1.22 -13.55 -7.95
N PHE A 133 -2.17 -12.63 -7.77
CA PHE A 133 -2.17 -11.60 -6.73
C PHE A 133 -3.60 -11.12 -6.45
N THR A 134 -3.81 -10.38 -5.37
CA THR A 134 -5.08 -9.68 -5.11
C THR A 134 -4.91 -8.19 -5.36
N ALA A 135 -5.91 -7.56 -5.99
CA ALA A 135 -5.88 -6.14 -6.32
C ALA A 135 -5.55 -5.26 -5.09
N GLY A 136 -4.59 -4.34 -5.26
CA GLY A 136 -4.01 -3.53 -4.19
C GLY A 136 -2.62 -4.00 -3.71
N GLN A 137 -2.23 -5.24 -4.03
CA GLN A 137 -0.87 -5.72 -3.77
C GLN A 137 0.19 -5.00 -4.62
N TYR A 138 1.44 -5.16 -4.23
CA TYR A 138 2.61 -4.61 -4.93
C TYR A 138 3.64 -5.68 -5.25
N VAL A 139 4.56 -5.33 -6.15
CA VAL A 139 5.72 -6.15 -6.49
C VAL A 139 7.00 -5.34 -6.34
N ARG A 140 8.12 -6.03 -6.20
CA ARG A 140 9.44 -5.44 -6.28
C ARG A 140 9.94 -5.50 -7.71
N LEU A 141 10.20 -4.33 -8.29
CA LEU A 141 10.76 -4.19 -9.63
C LEU A 141 12.26 -3.92 -9.55
N THR A 142 13.02 -4.65 -10.35
CA THR A 142 14.45 -4.40 -10.58
C THR A 142 14.66 -4.06 -12.05
N PHE A 143 15.19 -2.86 -12.29
CA PHE A 143 15.57 -2.41 -13.63
C PHE A 143 17.10 -2.51 -13.77
N PRO A 144 17.65 -2.91 -14.94
CA PRO A 144 19.09 -3.00 -15.14
C PRO A 144 19.79 -1.69 -14.74
N GLY A 145 20.78 -1.76 -13.84
CA GLY A 145 21.53 -0.58 -13.40
C GLY A 145 20.78 0.35 -12.43
N ALA A 146 19.68 -0.10 -11.81
CA ALA A 146 19.01 0.60 -10.73
C ALA A 146 18.74 -0.31 -9.53
N PRO A 147 18.75 0.22 -8.30
CA PRO A 147 18.29 -0.51 -7.13
C PRO A 147 16.83 -0.95 -7.25
N ALA A 148 16.51 -2.13 -6.71
CA ALA A 148 15.15 -2.65 -6.65
C ALA A 148 14.24 -1.75 -5.81
N ARG A 149 13.00 -1.54 -6.25
CA ARG A 149 11.99 -0.74 -5.54
C ARG A 149 10.62 -1.38 -5.64
N ASP A 150 9.81 -1.14 -4.63
CA ASP A 150 8.46 -1.67 -4.51
C ASP A 150 7.50 -0.73 -5.27
N TYR A 151 6.65 -1.30 -6.12
CA TYR A 151 5.64 -0.59 -6.91
C TYR A 151 4.32 -1.34 -6.90
N SER A 152 3.26 -0.64 -6.56
CA SER A 152 1.90 -1.18 -6.52
C SER A 152 1.35 -1.41 -7.92
N MET A 153 0.68 -2.54 -8.10
CA MET A 153 0.11 -2.92 -9.39
C MET A 153 -1.18 -2.15 -9.66
N ALA A 154 -1.33 -1.65 -10.88
CA ALA A 154 -2.51 -0.95 -11.38
C ALA A 154 -3.36 -1.80 -12.35
N SER A 155 -2.88 -2.99 -12.71
CA SER A 155 -3.57 -4.00 -13.53
C SER A 155 -4.45 -4.91 -12.67
N GLY A 156 -5.41 -5.58 -13.31
CA GLY A 156 -6.23 -6.61 -12.68
C GLY A 156 -5.46 -7.91 -12.42
N PRO A 157 -5.86 -8.70 -11.41
CA PRO A 157 -5.37 -10.06 -11.20
C PRO A 157 -5.55 -10.95 -12.44
N GLY A 158 -4.58 -11.83 -12.71
CA GLY A 158 -4.67 -12.82 -13.80
C GLY A 158 -4.35 -12.30 -15.20
N GLU A 159 -4.02 -11.02 -15.35
CA GLU A 159 -3.56 -10.45 -16.62
C GLU A 159 -2.10 -10.83 -16.94
N GLN A 160 -1.79 -11.03 -18.22
CA GLN A 160 -0.40 -11.23 -18.69
C GLN A 160 0.41 -9.93 -18.76
N GLN A 161 -0.27 -8.79 -18.58
CA GLN A 161 0.33 -7.47 -18.58
C GLN A 161 0.20 -6.86 -17.19
N LEU A 162 1.33 -6.40 -16.65
CA LEU A 162 1.39 -5.69 -15.37
C LEU A 162 1.49 -4.19 -15.62
N GLU A 163 0.71 -3.40 -14.90
CA GLU A 163 0.70 -1.94 -15.04
C GLU A 163 1.17 -1.23 -13.78
N PHE A 164 1.92 -0.14 -13.95
CA PHE A 164 2.49 0.65 -12.85
C PHE A 164 2.39 2.15 -13.13
N HIS A 165 2.13 2.95 -12.08
CA HIS A 165 2.26 4.41 -12.12
C HIS A 165 3.49 4.83 -11.33
N ILE A 166 4.55 5.24 -12.04
CA ILE A 166 5.86 5.51 -11.45
C ILE A 166 6.14 7.01 -11.43
N ARG A 167 6.02 7.60 -10.24
CA ARG A 167 6.37 9.00 -9.99
C ARG A 167 7.88 9.23 -9.97
N ARG A 168 8.33 10.34 -10.56
CA ARG A 168 9.70 10.83 -10.45
C ARG A 168 9.92 11.39 -9.04
N VAL A 169 10.89 10.83 -8.34
CA VAL A 169 11.28 11.28 -7.01
C VAL A 169 12.58 12.06 -7.14
N PRO A 170 12.65 13.34 -6.71
CA PRO A 170 13.91 14.09 -6.64
C PRO A 170 14.99 13.29 -5.91
N GLY A 171 16.21 13.27 -6.45
CA GLY A 171 17.32 12.47 -5.91
C GLY A 171 17.17 10.93 -6.04
N GLY A 172 16.02 10.42 -6.48
CA GLY A 172 15.75 8.99 -6.57
C GLY A 172 16.54 8.30 -7.69
N ALA A 173 17.46 7.39 -7.34
CA ALA A 173 18.29 6.69 -8.32
C ALA A 173 17.47 5.89 -9.35
N THR A 174 16.49 5.10 -8.88
CA THR A 174 15.64 4.24 -9.72
C THR A 174 14.70 5.06 -10.59
N THR A 175 13.95 6.00 -10.00
CA THR A 175 12.97 6.80 -10.74
C THR A 175 13.62 7.77 -11.71
N ARG A 176 14.82 8.31 -11.42
CA ARG A 176 15.62 9.07 -12.38
C ARG A 176 15.96 8.23 -13.61
N ARG A 177 16.41 6.99 -13.42
CA ARG A 177 16.74 6.09 -14.53
C ARG A 177 15.51 5.73 -15.35
N ILE A 178 14.41 5.39 -14.69
CA ILE A 178 13.14 5.08 -15.35
C ILE A 178 12.69 6.26 -16.22
N HIS A 179 12.74 7.47 -15.66
CA HIS A 179 12.27 8.65 -16.35
C HIS A 179 13.15 9.10 -17.52
N ALA A 180 14.46 8.82 -17.45
CA ALA A 180 15.42 9.25 -18.46
C ALA A 180 15.75 8.20 -19.53
N LEU A 181 15.76 6.91 -19.18
CA LEU A 181 16.41 5.87 -20.01
C LEU A 181 15.53 4.67 -20.35
N LEU A 182 14.42 4.45 -19.62
CA LEU A 182 13.56 3.29 -19.86
C LEU A 182 12.88 3.39 -21.22
N LYS A 183 12.89 2.30 -21.98
CA LYS A 183 12.21 2.19 -23.28
C LYS A 183 11.50 0.84 -23.43
N PRO A 184 10.48 0.76 -24.31
CA PRO A 184 9.93 -0.53 -24.72
C PRO A 184 11.04 -1.47 -25.19
N GLY A 185 10.94 -2.74 -24.78
CA GLY A 185 11.95 -3.76 -25.03
C GLY A 185 12.92 -3.99 -23.88
N ASP A 186 13.06 -3.07 -22.92
CA ASP A 186 13.98 -3.24 -21.79
C ASP A 186 13.52 -4.39 -20.86
N PRO A 187 14.45 -5.21 -20.32
CA PRO A 187 14.12 -6.25 -19.35
C PRO A 187 13.86 -5.66 -17.96
N VAL A 188 12.95 -6.28 -17.22
CA VAL A 188 12.61 -5.94 -15.83
C VAL A 188 12.40 -7.23 -15.06
N TRP A 189 13.01 -7.35 -13.88
CA TRP A 189 12.75 -8.48 -12.98
C TRP A 189 11.68 -8.09 -11.97
N VAL A 190 10.70 -8.97 -11.80
CA VAL A 190 9.56 -8.79 -10.90
C VAL A 190 9.62 -9.85 -9.81
N GLU A 191 9.52 -9.43 -8.55
CA GLU A 191 9.39 -10.33 -7.40
C GLU A 191 8.12 -9.98 -6.60
N GLY A 192 7.29 -10.97 -6.27
CA GLY A 192 6.07 -10.76 -5.48
C GLY A 192 5.02 -11.85 -5.72
N PRO A 193 3.77 -11.64 -5.29
CA PRO A 193 3.24 -10.38 -4.77
C PRO A 193 3.58 -10.14 -3.28
N PHE A 194 3.41 -8.89 -2.86
CA PHE A 194 3.56 -8.43 -1.48
C PHE A 194 2.41 -7.49 -1.10
N GLY A 195 2.31 -7.18 0.20
CA GLY A 195 1.37 -6.19 0.72
C GLY A 195 0.10 -6.78 1.29
N ALA A 196 -0.42 -6.09 2.31
CA ALA A 196 -1.63 -6.44 3.05
C ALA A 196 -2.82 -5.50 2.75
N SER A 197 -2.58 -4.46 1.96
CA SER A 197 -3.60 -3.51 1.51
C SER A 197 -4.21 -3.96 0.20
N TYR A 198 -5.14 -4.90 0.27
CA TYR A 198 -5.77 -5.52 -0.89
C TYR A 198 -7.28 -5.60 -0.72
N LEU A 199 -8.01 -5.63 -1.84
CA LEU A 199 -9.48 -5.71 -1.85
C LEU A 199 -9.99 -6.91 -1.02
N ARG A 200 -10.86 -6.63 -0.06
CA ARG A 200 -11.63 -7.63 0.68
C ARG A 200 -12.88 -7.99 -0.13
N GLU A 201 -12.75 -9.01 -0.96
CA GLU A 201 -13.78 -9.40 -1.95
C GLU A 201 -15.13 -9.82 -1.33
N GLN A 202 -15.10 -10.31 -0.08
CA GLN A 202 -16.31 -10.72 0.65
C GLN A 202 -16.99 -9.56 1.43
N HIS A 203 -16.43 -8.35 1.37
CA HIS A 203 -17.00 -7.20 2.06
C HIS A 203 -18.29 -6.73 1.37
N ALA A 204 -19.36 -6.59 2.14
CA ALA A 204 -20.66 -6.13 1.65
C ALA A 204 -21.01 -4.68 2.05
N GLY A 205 -20.21 -4.05 2.92
CA GLY A 205 -20.38 -2.65 3.31
C GLY A 205 -19.75 -1.68 2.31
N PRO A 206 -19.91 -0.36 2.49
CA PRO A 206 -19.34 0.64 1.58
C PRO A 206 -17.80 0.62 1.57
N ILE A 207 -17.24 1.08 0.45
CA ILE A 207 -15.80 1.17 0.22
C ILE A 207 -15.39 2.64 0.04
N LEU A 208 -14.37 3.06 0.79
CA LEU A 208 -13.72 4.36 0.64
C LEU A 208 -12.31 4.18 0.08
N CYS A 209 -12.03 4.79 -1.06
CA CYS A 209 -10.72 4.82 -1.69
C CYS A 209 -10.17 6.26 -1.64
N ILE A 210 -8.97 6.44 -1.09
CA ILE A 210 -8.28 7.73 -1.06
C ILE A 210 -6.91 7.58 -1.72
N ALA A 211 -6.70 8.28 -2.83
CA ALA A 211 -5.46 8.27 -3.60
C ALA A 211 -4.76 9.63 -3.54
N GLY A 212 -3.43 9.62 -3.51
CA GLY A 212 -2.59 10.81 -3.66
C GLY A 212 -1.44 10.57 -4.64
N GLY A 213 -1.36 11.39 -5.69
CA GLY A 213 -0.36 11.23 -6.75
C GLY A 213 -0.37 9.82 -7.36
N SER A 214 0.79 9.15 -7.41
CA SER A 214 0.89 7.78 -7.95
C SER A 214 0.15 6.72 -7.12
N GLY A 215 -0.37 7.07 -5.94
CA GLY A 215 -1.25 6.21 -5.14
C GLY A 215 -2.56 5.85 -5.85
N LEU A 216 -2.88 6.50 -6.97
CA LEU A 216 -4.00 6.09 -7.81
C LEU A 216 -3.78 4.72 -8.49
N ALA A 217 -2.53 4.22 -8.60
CA ALA A 217 -2.24 2.88 -9.14
C ALA A 217 -2.99 1.75 -8.41
N PRO A 218 -2.74 1.49 -7.12
CA PRO A 218 -3.42 0.41 -6.41
C PRO A 218 -4.93 0.66 -6.31
N ILE A 219 -5.36 1.93 -6.22
CA ILE A 219 -6.79 2.29 -6.19
C ILE A 219 -7.50 1.95 -7.50
N LYS A 220 -6.88 2.19 -8.66
CA LYS A 220 -7.42 1.74 -9.95
C LYS A 220 -7.62 0.22 -9.94
N GLY A 221 -6.60 -0.54 -9.57
CA GLY A 221 -6.68 -2.00 -9.50
C GLY A 221 -7.80 -2.48 -8.58
N ILE A 222 -7.93 -1.89 -7.38
CA ILE A 222 -8.99 -2.23 -6.41
C ILE A 222 -10.38 -1.95 -6.97
N VAL A 223 -10.58 -0.77 -7.57
CA VAL A 223 -11.90 -0.35 -8.09
C VAL A 223 -12.31 -1.20 -9.29
N GLU A 224 -11.40 -1.43 -10.24
CA GLU A 224 -11.68 -2.28 -11.40
C GLU A 224 -11.94 -3.73 -11.00
N ALA A 225 -11.18 -4.28 -10.04
CA ALA A 225 -11.40 -5.63 -9.52
C ALA A 225 -12.75 -5.74 -8.79
N ALA A 226 -13.12 -4.74 -7.99
CA ALA A 226 -14.43 -4.71 -7.32
C ALA A 226 -15.59 -4.73 -8.32
N ILE A 227 -15.50 -3.92 -9.37
CA ILE A 227 -16.50 -3.86 -10.45
C ILE A 227 -16.56 -5.20 -11.21
N ALA A 228 -15.40 -5.75 -11.60
CA ALA A 228 -15.32 -7.02 -12.32
C ALA A 228 -15.83 -8.19 -11.47
N GLY A 229 -15.59 -8.17 -10.16
CA GLY A 229 -16.13 -9.12 -9.18
C GLY A 229 -17.63 -8.94 -8.90
N GLY A 230 -18.28 -7.95 -9.53
CA GLY A 230 -19.73 -7.75 -9.43
C GLY A 230 -20.19 -7.12 -8.12
N MET A 231 -19.30 -6.54 -7.32
CA MET A 231 -19.63 -5.81 -6.09
C MET A 231 -20.67 -4.71 -6.38
N LYS A 232 -21.61 -4.51 -5.44
CA LYS A 232 -22.77 -3.60 -5.62
C LYS A 232 -22.88 -2.50 -4.57
N GLN A 233 -22.13 -2.63 -3.48
CA GLN A 233 -22.04 -1.60 -2.44
C GLN A 233 -21.51 -0.28 -3.01
N PRO A 234 -21.75 0.85 -2.32
CA PRO A 234 -21.16 2.14 -2.69
C PRO A 234 -19.63 2.08 -2.66
N ILE A 235 -18.99 2.63 -3.69
CA ILE A 235 -17.55 2.83 -3.81
C ILE A 235 -17.29 4.33 -4.01
N HIS A 236 -16.56 4.94 -3.10
CA HIS A 236 -16.21 6.36 -3.14
C HIS A 236 -14.72 6.52 -3.39
N VAL A 237 -14.34 7.12 -4.52
CA VAL A 237 -12.94 7.36 -4.87
C VAL A 237 -12.63 8.84 -4.77
N TYR A 238 -11.77 9.21 -3.84
CA TYR A 238 -11.25 10.56 -3.70
C TYR A 238 -9.80 10.59 -4.19
N PHE A 239 -9.51 11.50 -5.13
CA PHE A 239 -8.16 11.64 -5.68
C PHE A 239 -7.60 13.03 -5.39
N GLY A 240 -6.63 13.08 -4.47
CA GLY A 240 -5.91 14.27 -4.09
C GLY A 240 -4.73 14.54 -5.04
N ALA A 241 -4.71 15.74 -5.60
CA ALA A 241 -3.63 16.24 -6.43
C ALA A 241 -3.30 17.70 -6.06
N ARG A 242 -2.15 18.21 -6.48
CA ARG A 242 -1.79 19.60 -6.19
C ARG A 242 -2.57 20.55 -7.11
N SER A 243 -2.42 20.37 -8.42
CA SER A 243 -3.03 21.19 -9.46
C SER A 243 -3.52 20.31 -10.62
N ASP A 244 -4.22 20.90 -11.59
CA ASP A 244 -4.76 20.17 -12.75
C ASP A 244 -3.73 19.32 -13.51
N ARG A 245 -2.47 19.78 -13.61
CA ARG A 245 -1.39 19.05 -14.31
C ARG A 245 -0.97 17.75 -13.62
N ASP A 246 -1.40 17.57 -12.37
CA ASP A 246 -1.10 16.41 -11.52
C ASP A 246 -2.25 15.38 -11.56
N LEU A 247 -3.39 15.74 -12.16
CA LEU A 247 -4.50 14.83 -12.39
C LEU A 247 -4.24 13.94 -13.62
N TYR A 248 -4.63 12.68 -13.52
CA TYR A 248 -4.61 11.71 -14.61
C TYR A 248 -5.68 10.64 -14.35
N LEU A 249 -6.07 9.90 -15.40
CA LEU A 249 -7.18 8.93 -15.37
C LEU A 249 -8.54 9.52 -14.96
N VAL A 250 -8.71 10.85 -15.03
CA VAL A 250 -9.97 11.51 -14.68
C VAL A 250 -11.10 11.01 -15.56
N GLU A 251 -10.91 11.02 -16.88
CA GLU A 251 -11.90 10.55 -17.86
C GLU A 251 -12.21 9.06 -17.69
N HIS A 252 -11.21 8.28 -17.27
CA HIS A 252 -11.38 6.86 -17.00
C HIS A 252 -12.33 6.63 -15.81
N PHE A 253 -12.09 7.29 -14.68
CA PHE A 253 -12.95 7.16 -13.49
C PHE A 253 -14.32 7.85 -13.67
N GLU A 254 -14.38 9.00 -14.34
CA GLU A 254 -15.67 9.63 -14.73
C GLU A 254 -16.48 8.66 -15.61
N GLY A 255 -15.85 8.01 -16.58
CA GLY A 255 -16.49 7.00 -17.43
C GLY A 255 -16.95 5.76 -16.66
N LEU A 256 -16.19 5.30 -15.66
CA LEU A 256 -16.64 4.22 -14.77
C LEU A 256 -17.84 4.65 -13.94
N ALA A 257 -17.82 5.85 -13.35
CA ALA A 257 -18.93 6.37 -12.53
C ALA A 257 -20.21 6.55 -13.35
N GLN A 258 -20.10 6.92 -14.64
CA GLN A 258 -21.25 6.96 -15.55
C GLN A 258 -21.87 5.58 -15.82
N ARG A 259 -21.05 4.53 -15.88
CA ARG A 259 -21.52 3.14 -16.13
C ARG A 259 -22.00 2.43 -14.87
N HIS A 260 -21.53 2.85 -13.69
CA HIS A 260 -21.77 2.18 -12.42
C HIS A 260 -22.30 3.17 -11.39
N ALA A 261 -23.62 3.22 -11.20
CA ALA A 261 -24.29 4.18 -10.32
C ALA A 261 -23.88 4.11 -8.84
N HIS A 262 -23.24 3.02 -8.40
CA HIS A 262 -22.70 2.87 -7.03
C HIS A 262 -21.24 3.37 -6.90
N LEU A 263 -20.61 3.83 -7.98
CA LEU A 263 -19.26 4.41 -7.97
C LEU A 263 -19.34 5.94 -8.05
N SER A 264 -18.62 6.62 -7.17
CA SER A 264 -18.38 8.06 -7.24
C SER A 264 -16.88 8.35 -7.32
N PHE A 265 -16.52 9.39 -8.07
CA PHE A 265 -15.14 9.86 -8.22
C PHE A 265 -15.07 11.36 -7.98
N THR A 266 -14.24 11.77 -7.02
CA THR A 266 -14.10 13.16 -6.57
C THR A 266 -12.63 13.59 -6.63
N PRO A 267 -12.20 14.29 -7.69
CA PRO A 267 -10.92 14.97 -7.73
C PRO A 267 -10.89 16.14 -6.75
N VAL A 268 -9.78 16.27 -6.01
CA VAL A 268 -9.56 17.35 -5.04
C VAL A 268 -8.18 17.96 -5.26
N LEU A 269 -8.13 19.27 -5.47
CA LEU A 269 -6.91 20.04 -5.71
C LEU A 269 -6.54 20.88 -4.48
N SER A 270 -5.34 20.66 -3.94
CA SER A 270 -4.86 21.43 -2.77
C SER A 270 -4.31 22.81 -3.12
N ASP A 271 -3.97 23.04 -4.39
CA ASP A 271 -3.43 24.29 -4.92
C ASP A 271 -4.08 24.59 -6.27
N ALA A 272 -5.36 25.00 -6.20
CA ALA A 272 -6.18 25.27 -7.37
C ALA A 272 -6.28 26.78 -7.65
N PRO A 273 -6.20 27.22 -8.92
CA PRO A 273 -6.51 28.60 -9.27
C PRO A 273 -7.99 28.92 -9.02
N GLY A 274 -8.32 30.21 -8.84
CA GLY A 274 -9.70 30.64 -8.65
C GLY A 274 -10.62 30.20 -9.79
N GLY A 275 -11.80 29.66 -9.46
CA GLY A 275 -12.76 29.11 -10.44
C GLY A 275 -12.48 27.66 -10.86
N ALA A 276 -11.74 26.89 -10.04
CA ALA A 276 -11.42 25.51 -10.31
C ALA A 276 -12.65 24.65 -10.64
N ARG A 277 -12.55 23.86 -11.72
CA ARG A 277 -13.53 22.82 -12.08
C ARG A 277 -13.70 21.79 -10.95
N TRP A 278 -12.63 21.55 -10.20
CA TRP A 278 -12.52 20.51 -9.20
C TRP A 278 -12.69 21.06 -7.79
N ARG A 279 -13.02 20.17 -6.84
CA ARG A 279 -13.08 20.54 -5.43
C ARG A 279 -11.70 21.01 -4.96
N THR A 280 -11.68 22.01 -4.09
CA THR A 280 -10.44 22.61 -3.58
C THR A 280 -10.21 22.27 -2.10
N GLY A 281 -8.95 22.11 -1.69
CA GLY A 281 -8.55 21.79 -0.33
C GLY A 281 -7.78 20.46 -0.23
N PHE A 282 -7.63 19.91 0.97
CA PHE A 282 -7.05 18.58 1.11
C PHE A 282 -8.09 17.49 0.87
N VAL A 283 -7.67 16.40 0.22
CA VAL A 283 -8.56 15.26 -0.11
C VAL A 283 -9.24 14.67 1.13
N THR A 284 -8.53 14.66 2.25
CA THR A 284 -9.03 14.17 3.54
C THR A 284 -10.10 15.10 4.12
N ASP A 285 -10.01 16.42 3.90
CA ASP A 285 -11.05 17.37 4.32
C ASP A 285 -12.33 17.18 3.50
N ALA A 286 -12.19 16.94 2.20
CA ALA A 286 -13.33 16.61 1.33
C ALA A 286 -14.06 15.34 1.80
N VAL A 287 -13.30 14.29 2.17
CA VAL A 287 -13.86 13.08 2.77
C VAL A 287 -14.62 13.40 4.07
N ALA A 288 -14.03 14.20 4.97
CA ALA A 288 -14.67 14.55 6.24
C ALA A 288 -15.91 15.45 6.09
N GLN A 289 -16.02 16.22 4.99
CA GLN A 289 -17.21 17.00 4.68
C GLN A 289 -18.34 16.10 4.16
N ASP A 290 -18.01 15.13 3.31
CA ASP A 290 -19.00 14.31 2.63
C ASP A 290 -19.47 13.10 3.48
N LEU A 291 -18.56 12.50 4.26
CA LEU A 291 -18.79 11.23 4.96
C LEU A 291 -18.68 11.42 6.47
N GLN A 292 -19.82 11.30 7.16
CA GLN A 292 -19.89 11.58 8.60
C GLN A 292 -19.73 10.34 9.50
N ASP A 293 -20.04 9.16 8.97
CA ASP A 293 -20.00 7.86 9.65
C ASP A 293 -19.34 6.82 8.75
N LEU A 294 -18.31 6.17 9.27
CA LEU A 294 -17.50 5.15 8.59
C LEU A 294 -17.56 3.79 9.30
N ASP A 295 -18.52 3.58 10.21
CA ASP A 295 -18.73 2.26 10.81
C ASP A 295 -19.19 1.22 9.76
N GLY A 296 -18.56 0.05 9.77
CA GLY A 296 -18.79 -1.00 8.77
C GLY A 296 -18.26 -0.69 7.36
N TRP A 297 -17.47 0.37 7.17
CA TRP A 297 -16.78 0.65 5.92
C TRP A 297 -15.45 -0.08 5.83
N LYS A 298 -14.93 -0.28 4.62
CA LYS A 298 -13.51 -0.58 4.39
C LYS A 298 -12.85 0.56 3.63
N ALA A 299 -11.74 1.06 4.15
CA ALA A 299 -10.99 2.15 3.54
C ALA A 299 -9.68 1.65 2.93
N TYR A 300 -9.41 2.00 1.68
CA TYR A 300 -8.15 1.78 0.99
C TYR A 300 -7.49 3.12 0.74
N VAL A 301 -6.31 3.34 1.34
CA VAL A 301 -5.62 4.63 1.29
C VAL A 301 -4.23 4.42 0.70
N ALA A 302 -3.91 5.10 -0.40
CA ALA A 302 -2.63 4.96 -1.07
C ALA A 302 -2.03 6.30 -1.47
N GLY A 303 -0.79 6.55 -1.06
CA GLY A 303 -0.11 7.81 -1.40
C GLY A 303 0.93 8.25 -0.36
N PRO A 304 1.22 9.57 -0.28
CA PRO A 304 2.29 10.08 0.56
C PRO A 304 1.95 9.97 2.05
N PRO A 305 2.95 9.80 2.94
CA PRO A 305 2.73 9.57 4.37
C PRO A 305 1.83 10.60 5.05
N PRO A 306 2.01 11.93 4.84
CA PRO A 306 1.15 12.92 5.50
C PRO A 306 -0.33 12.76 5.16
N MET A 307 -0.65 12.37 3.91
CA MET A 307 -2.04 12.14 3.49
C MET A 307 -2.61 10.88 4.13
N VAL A 308 -1.82 9.80 4.20
CA VAL A 308 -2.26 8.56 4.85
C VAL A 308 -2.50 8.80 6.34
N GLU A 309 -1.59 9.51 7.01
CA GLU A 309 -1.73 9.87 8.43
C GLU A 309 -3.00 10.68 8.68
N ALA A 310 -3.29 11.68 7.84
CA ALA A 310 -4.54 12.46 7.92
C ALA A 310 -5.79 11.60 7.65
N ALA A 311 -5.74 10.68 6.68
CA ALA A 311 -6.86 9.77 6.40
C ALA A 311 -7.12 8.81 7.58
N MET A 312 -6.08 8.34 8.25
CA MET A 312 -6.21 7.52 9.46
C MET A 312 -6.88 8.27 10.60
N GLN A 313 -6.51 9.54 10.83
CA GLN A 313 -7.13 10.37 11.86
C GLN A 313 -8.61 10.60 11.59
N ILE A 314 -8.96 10.93 10.35
CA ILE A 314 -10.35 11.17 9.96
C ILE A 314 -11.14 9.87 10.05
N GLY A 315 -10.60 8.76 9.55
CA GLY A 315 -11.20 7.43 9.69
C GLY A 315 -11.59 7.12 11.13
N ALA A 316 -10.62 7.20 12.04
CA ALA A 316 -10.83 6.94 13.47
C ALA A 316 -11.87 7.90 14.08
N ALA A 317 -11.81 9.18 13.75
CA ALA A 317 -12.77 10.17 14.23
C ALA A 317 -14.21 9.94 13.73
N ARG A 318 -14.38 9.19 12.64
CA ARG A 318 -15.70 8.83 12.07
C ARG A 318 -16.11 7.38 12.34
N GLY A 319 -15.44 6.69 13.26
CA GLY A 319 -15.81 5.32 13.66
C GLY A 319 -15.25 4.21 12.77
N LEU A 320 -14.36 4.51 11.82
CA LEU A 320 -13.69 3.45 11.05
C LEU A 320 -12.79 2.64 11.98
N ARG A 321 -13.01 1.32 12.00
CA ARG A 321 -12.18 0.39 12.79
C ARG A 321 -10.78 0.29 12.21
N SER A 322 -9.80 0.11 13.09
CA SER A 322 -8.39 0.06 12.69
C SER A 322 -8.07 -1.07 11.71
N GLU A 323 -8.76 -2.20 11.84
CA GLU A 323 -8.63 -3.37 10.99
C GLU A 323 -9.24 -3.19 9.59
N ASP A 324 -10.15 -2.23 9.41
CA ASP A 324 -10.80 -1.93 8.14
C ASP A 324 -10.12 -0.78 7.38
N LEU A 325 -9.06 -0.19 7.95
CA LEU A 325 -8.19 0.75 7.25
C LEU A 325 -6.99 0.02 6.65
N HIS A 326 -6.95 -0.01 5.33
CA HIS A 326 -5.92 -0.66 4.53
C HIS A 326 -5.06 0.40 3.85
N ALA A 327 -3.83 0.58 4.31
CA ALA A 327 -2.93 1.63 3.83
C ALA A 327 -1.74 1.09 3.04
N ASP A 328 -1.50 1.70 1.87
CA ASP A 328 -0.31 1.53 1.04
C ASP A 328 0.48 2.84 0.97
N VAL A 329 1.54 2.93 1.79
CA VAL A 329 2.23 4.21 2.07
C VAL A 329 3.50 4.32 1.25
N PHE A 330 3.61 5.38 0.44
CA PHE A 330 4.70 5.57 -0.51
C PHE A 330 5.79 6.47 0.09
N PHE A 331 6.91 5.87 0.48
CA PHE A 331 8.03 6.61 1.08
C PHE A 331 9.01 7.10 0.02
N THR A 332 9.40 8.37 0.13
CA THR A 332 10.54 8.92 -0.61
C THR A 332 11.80 8.90 0.26
N PRO A 333 13.02 8.79 -0.33
CA PRO A 333 14.27 8.80 0.43
C PRO A 333 14.49 10.05 1.28
N GLU A 334 13.95 11.21 0.87
CA GLU A 334 14.04 12.47 1.61
C GLU A 334 13.26 12.40 2.94
N GLU A 335 12.11 11.71 2.97
CA GLU A 335 11.32 11.47 4.18
C GLU A 335 11.97 10.46 5.13
N THR A 336 12.82 9.58 4.60
CA THR A 336 13.64 8.65 5.37
C THR A 336 14.83 9.38 6.01
N SER A 337 15.48 10.28 5.27
CA SER A 337 16.69 11.00 5.71
C SER A 337 16.40 12.19 6.65
N ALA A 338 15.32 12.95 6.41
CA ALA A 338 14.93 14.11 7.23
C ALA A 338 14.52 13.75 8.66
N ARG A 339 14.32 12.46 8.97
CA ARG A 339 13.99 11.97 10.31
C ARG A 339 15.06 11.03 10.90
N GLY A 340 16.26 10.98 10.32
CA GLY A 340 17.40 10.27 10.91
C GLY A 340 17.40 8.75 10.74
N ILE A 341 16.70 8.20 9.73
CA ILE A 341 16.68 6.75 9.48
C ILE A 341 17.77 6.43 8.46
N ARG A 342 18.91 5.90 8.94
CA ARG A 342 19.88 5.17 8.12
C ARG A 342 19.55 3.69 8.10
#